data_AF-E0ULV5-F1
#
_entry.id   AF-E0ULV5-F1
#
_cell.length_a   1.000
_cell.length_b   1.000
_cell.length_c   1.000
_cell.angle_alpha   90.00
_cell.angle_beta   90.00
_cell.angle_gamma   90.00
#
_symmetry.space_group_name_H-M   'P 1'
#
loop_
_entity.id
_entity.type
_entity.pdbx_description
1 polymer ?
#
loop_
_entity_poly.entity_id
_entity_poly.type
_entity_poly.pdbx_seq_one_letter_code
_entity_poly.pdbx_strand_id
1 'polypeptide(L)'
;MENVYFLPNTLHFLSKNLQATLQKSFETCLAEADIKINGDRPWDIQVHDPKFYTQIFFLGSLGLGESYLEGWWYCPQLDVLFTKLLRNRVQEKIRTYNFWGQWEILKTAWFNLQTITRSFQVGRHHYNLDKNIYEKMLDSRLTYSCGYWRNATTLEEAQEAKLDLICRKLKLEKGMTLLDVGCGWGSLIKYMEWLNTKIILVM
;
A
#
# COMPACT_ATOMS: atom_id res chain seq x y z
N MET A 1 -1.92 13.09 -16.61
CA MET A 1 -2.80 12.16 -15.88
C MET A 1 -3.57 11.39 -16.93
N GLU A 2 -2.97 10.34 -17.49
CA GLU A 2 -3.62 9.52 -18.51
C GLU A 2 -3.35 8.05 -18.21
N ASN A 3 -4.43 7.25 -18.34
CA ASN A 3 -4.52 5.79 -18.23
C ASN A 3 -4.50 5.20 -16.81
N VAL A 4 -5.55 5.52 -16.05
CA VAL A 4 -6.15 4.54 -15.12
C VAL A 4 -6.79 3.46 -15.99
N TYR A 5 -6.60 2.18 -15.67
CA TYR A 5 -7.05 1.06 -16.50
C TYR A 5 -8.58 0.96 -16.47
N PHE A 6 -9.25 1.77 -17.29
CA PHE A 6 -10.69 1.68 -17.44
C PHE A 6 -11.05 0.39 -18.16
N LEU A 7 -12.05 -0.30 -17.63
CA LEU A 7 -12.83 -1.23 -18.43
C LEU A 7 -13.36 -0.45 -19.64
N PRO A 8 -13.28 -1.01 -20.86
CA PRO A 8 -13.80 -0.33 -22.04
C PRO A 8 -15.27 0.08 -21.81
N ASN A 9 -15.66 1.23 -22.36
CA ASN A 9 -17.03 1.78 -22.33
C ASN A 9 -18.13 0.80 -22.80
N THR A 10 -17.76 -0.38 -23.30
CA THR A 10 -18.64 -1.49 -23.67
C THR A 10 -19.22 -2.26 -22.47
N LEU A 11 -18.66 -2.12 -21.26
CA LEU A 11 -19.25 -2.68 -20.02
C LEU A 11 -20.28 -1.77 -19.34
N HIS A 12 -20.58 -0.61 -19.94
CA HIS A 12 -21.58 0.35 -19.45
C HIS A 12 -23.04 -0.16 -19.52
N PHE A 13 -23.25 -1.33 -20.13
CA PHE A 13 -24.53 -1.99 -20.32
C PHE A 13 -24.60 -3.34 -19.59
N LEU A 14 -24.12 -3.41 -18.35
CA LEU A 14 -24.56 -4.50 -17.48
C LEU A 14 -26.02 -4.26 -17.11
N SER A 15 -26.86 -5.28 -17.28
CA SER A 15 -28.27 -5.19 -16.90
C SER A 15 -28.38 -4.82 -15.41
N LYS A 16 -29.38 -4.02 -15.03
CA LYS A 16 -29.67 -3.70 -13.62
C LYS A 16 -29.70 -4.94 -12.72
N ASN A 17 -30.13 -6.07 -13.28
CA ASN A 17 -30.16 -7.37 -12.62
C ASN A 17 -28.76 -7.90 -12.26
N LEU A 18 -27.77 -7.71 -13.14
CA LEU A 18 -26.39 -8.10 -12.86
C LEU A 18 -25.78 -7.22 -11.77
N GLN A 19 -26.00 -5.90 -11.81
CA GLN A 19 -25.53 -5.00 -10.76
C GLN A 19 -26.11 -5.36 -9.38
N ALA A 20 -27.41 -5.62 -9.29
CA ALA A 20 -28.05 -6.07 -8.06
C ALA A 20 -27.49 -7.42 -7.55
N THR A 21 -27.16 -8.34 -8.46
CA THR A 21 -26.53 -9.62 -8.11
C THR A 21 -25.11 -9.44 -7.58
N LEU A 22 -24.31 -8.59 -8.23
CA LEU A 22 -22.95 -8.25 -7.80
C LEU A 22 -22.95 -7.56 -6.43
N GLN A 23 -23.87 -6.61 -6.23
CA GLN A 23 -24.05 -5.93 -4.94
C GLN A 23 -24.34 -6.94 -3.83
N LYS A 24 -25.33 -7.83 -4.00
CA LYS A 24 -25.70 -8.80 -2.98
C LYS A 24 -24.56 -9.77 -2.64
N SER A 25 -23.81 -10.20 -3.66
CA SER A 25 -22.63 -11.05 -3.46
C SER A 25 -21.56 -10.34 -2.64
N PHE A 26 -21.28 -9.07 -2.98
CA PHE A 26 -20.29 -8.25 -2.26
C PHE A 26 -20.73 -7.96 -0.82
N GLU A 27 -21.99 -7.61 -0.59
CA GLU A 27 -22.56 -7.41 0.75
C GLU A 27 -22.44 -8.67 1.61
N THR A 28 -22.66 -9.86 1.04
CA THR A 28 -22.51 -11.12 1.76
C THR A 28 -21.06 -11.34 2.17
N CYS A 29 -20.09 -11.07 1.29
CA CYS A 29 -18.67 -11.18 1.60
C CYS A 29 -18.22 -10.18 2.69
N LEU A 30 -18.76 -8.97 2.67
CA LEU A 30 -18.47 -7.93 3.66
C LEU A 30 -19.11 -8.23 5.02
N ALA A 31 -20.29 -8.81 5.04
CA ALA A 31 -21.00 -9.17 6.26
C ALA A 31 -20.19 -10.16 7.12
N GLU A 32 -19.44 -11.07 6.51
CA GLU A 32 -18.53 -11.98 7.22
C GLU A 32 -17.39 -11.25 7.94
N ALA A 33 -17.02 -10.07 7.46
CA ALA A 33 -16.03 -9.20 8.10
C ALA A 33 -16.65 -8.15 9.03
N ASP A 34 -17.95 -8.27 9.31
CA ASP A 34 -18.72 -7.32 10.11
C ASP A 34 -18.66 -5.89 9.51
N ILE A 35 -18.81 -5.80 8.19
CA ILE A 35 -18.85 -4.55 7.42
C ILE A 35 -20.20 -4.49 6.69
N LYS A 36 -20.86 -3.33 6.74
CA LYS A 36 -22.10 -3.06 6.02
C LYS A 36 -21.85 -2.04 4.91
N ILE A 37 -22.55 -2.22 3.80
CA ILE A 37 -22.72 -1.18 2.78
C ILE A 37 -23.73 -0.16 3.30
N ASN A 38 -23.39 1.12 3.22
CA ASN A 38 -24.17 2.26 3.72
C ASN A 38 -24.61 2.10 5.18
N GLY A 39 -23.73 1.49 5.99
CA GLY A 39 -23.93 1.36 7.43
C GLY A 39 -23.62 2.65 8.19
N ASP A 40 -23.88 2.67 9.48
CA ASP A 40 -23.69 3.83 10.36
C ASP A 40 -22.34 3.82 11.10
N ARG A 41 -21.58 2.72 11.02
CA ARG A 41 -20.32 2.59 11.75
C ARG A 41 -19.15 3.24 11.01
N PRO A 42 -18.11 3.73 11.72
CA PRO A 42 -17.00 4.45 11.08
C PRO A 42 -16.21 3.64 10.06
N TRP A 43 -16.24 2.31 10.11
CA TRP A 43 -15.56 1.42 9.17
C TRP A 43 -16.50 0.85 8.09
N ASP A 44 -17.78 1.21 8.10
CA ASP A 44 -18.74 0.79 7.08
C ASP A 44 -18.54 1.60 5.79
N ILE A 45 -18.68 0.92 4.65
CA ILE A 45 -18.45 1.50 3.32
C ILE A 45 -19.67 2.31 2.92
N GLN A 46 -19.51 3.60 2.61
CA GLN A 46 -20.53 4.44 2.01
C GLN A 46 -20.37 4.42 0.48
N VAL A 47 -21.37 3.94 -0.25
CA VAL A 47 -21.35 3.87 -1.72
C VAL A 47 -22.18 5.00 -2.30
N HIS A 48 -21.57 5.81 -3.16
CA HIS A 48 -22.18 6.97 -3.82
C HIS A 48 -22.46 6.71 -5.31
N ASP A 49 -21.67 5.85 -5.99
CA ASP A 49 -21.91 5.44 -7.38
C ASP A 49 -21.99 3.90 -7.50
N PRO A 50 -23.08 3.34 -8.05
CA PRO A 50 -23.24 1.90 -8.22
C PRO A 50 -22.21 1.23 -9.16
N LYS A 51 -21.46 1.99 -9.97
CA LYS A 51 -20.34 1.47 -10.77
C LYS A 51 -19.26 0.82 -9.92
N PHE A 52 -19.15 1.21 -8.65
CA PHE A 52 -18.29 0.61 -7.62
C PHE A 52 -18.32 -0.93 -7.64
N TYR A 53 -19.52 -1.54 -7.63
CA TYR A 53 -19.65 -3.00 -7.55
C TYR A 53 -19.09 -3.70 -8.80
N THR A 54 -19.34 -3.11 -9.98
CA THR A 54 -18.82 -3.62 -11.25
C THR A 54 -17.30 -3.49 -11.31
N GLN A 55 -16.74 -2.36 -10.87
CA GLN A 55 -15.30 -2.12 -10.86
C GLN A 55 -14.56 -3.10 -9.94
N ILE A 56 -15.08 -3.34 -8.74
CA ILE A 56 -14.51 -4.34 -7.81
C ILE A 56 -14.61 -5.75 -8.39
N PHE A 57 -15.72 -6.09 -9.01
CA PHE A 57 -15.88 -7.43 -9.59
C PHE A 57 -14.82 -7.74 -10.66
N PHE A 58 -14.49 -6.78 -11.52
CA PHE A 58 -13.51 -7.01 -12.60
C PHE A 58 -12.06 -6.75 -12.18
N LEU A 59 -11.80 -5.73 -11.39
CA LEU A 59 -10.44 -5.27 -11.06
C LEU A 59 -10.00 -5.62 -9.63
N GLY A 60 -10.88 -6.22 -8.82
CA GLY A 60 -10.59 -6.61 -7.44
C GLY A 60 -10.11 -5.44 -6.59
N SER A 61 -8.94 -5.61 -5.95
CA SER A 61 -8.33 -4.59 -5.09
C SER A 61 -7.93 -3.32 -5.84
N LEU A 62 -7.58 -3.43 -7.13
CA LEU A 62 -7.27 -2.26 -7.96
C LEU A 62 -8.54 -1.43 -8.16
N GLY A 63 -9.65 -2.09 -8.49
CA GLY A 63 -10.95 -1.45 -8.65
C GLY A 63 -11.45 -0.80 -7.35
N LEU A 64 -11.19 -1.43 -6.20
CA LEU A 64 -11.49 -0.85 -4.88
C LEU A 64 -10.72 0.47 -4.67
N GLY A 65 -9.41 0.49 -4.99
CA GLY A 65 -8.58 1.68 -4.85
C GLY A 65 -8.91 2.80 -5.84
N GLU A 66 -9.06 2.47 -7.12
CA GLU A 66 -9.40 3.45 -8.16
C GLU A 66 -10.76 4.10 -7.90
N SER A 67 -11.77 3.30 -7.55
CA SER A 67 -13.11 3.83 -7.23
C SER A 67 -13.14 4.69 -5.97
N TYR A 68 -12.18 4.51 -5.04
CA TYR A 68 -12.02 5.42 -3.90
C TYR A 68 -11.45 6.77 -4.34
N LEU A 69 -10.45 6.77 -5.22
CA LEU A 69 -9.87 8.00 -5.78
C LEU A 69 -10.88 8.79 -6.62
N GLU A 70 -11.79 8.09 -7.31
CA GLU A 70 -12.91 8.69 -8.07
C GLU A 70 -14.08 9.15 -7.18
N GLY A 71 -14.04 8.90 -5.87
CA GLY A 71 -15.09 9.30 -4.93
C GLY A 71 -16.38 8.48 -5.05
N TRP A 72 -16.36 7.31 -5.68
CA TRP A 72 -17.54 6.44 -5.81
C TRP A 72 -17.94 5.80 -4.49
N TRP A 73 -17.01 5.71 -3.55
CA TRP A 73 -17.27 5.27 -2.19
C TRP A 73 -16.31 5.94 -1.21
N TYR A 74 -16.70 5.97 0.06
CA TYR A 74 -15.92 6.53 1.15
C TYR A 74 -16.05 5.70 2.43
N CYS A 75 -15.07 5.79 3.32
CA CYS A 75 -15.09 5.18 4.65
C CYS A 75 -14.28 6.08 5.62
N PRO A 76 -14.86 6.50 6.76
CA PRO A 76 -14.16 7.32 7.75
C PRO A 76 -12.91 6.66 8.36
N GLN A 77 -12.94 5.35 8.61
CA GLN A 77 -11.84 4.58 9.21
C GLN A 77 -11.38 3.46 8.27
N LEU A 78 -10.62 3.84 7.24
CA LEU A 78 -10.04 2.90 6.28
C LEU A 78 -9.12 1.86 6.93
N ASP A 79 -8.36 2.25 7.96
CA ASP A 79 -7.48 1.36 8.71
C ASP A 79 -8.25 0.22 9.39
N VAL A 80 -9.38 0.53 10.01
CA VAL A 80 -10.27 -0.46 10.65
C VAL A 80 -10.95 -1.33 9.59
N LEU A 81 -11.43 -0.71 8.49
CA LEU A 81 -11.99 -1.43 7.35
C LEU A 81 -11.01 -2.48 6.80
N PHE A 82 -9.80 -2.07 6.43
CA PHE A 82 -8.80 -2.98 5.87
C PHE A 82 -8.32 -4.02 6.90
N THR A 83 -8.21 -3.65 8.18
CA THR A 83 -7.92 -4.62 9.24
C THR A 83 -8.97 -5.74 9.29
N LYS A 84 -10.27 -5.39 9.23
CA LYS A 84 -11.37 -6.36 9.20
C LYS A 84 -11.36 -7.21 7.92
N LEU A 85 -11.18 -6.59 6.76
CA LEU A 85 -11.11 -7.29 5.47
C LEU A 85 -9.97 -8.32 5.44
N LEU A 86 -8.76 -7.91 5.85
CA LEU A 86 -7.57 -8.76 5.84
C LEU A 86 -7.66 -9.90 6.86
N ARG A 87 -8.15 -9.63 8.08
CA ARG A 87 -8.34 -10.66 9.11
C ARG A 87 -9.34 -11.75 8.70
N ASN A 88 -10.41 -11.36 8.02
CA ASN A 88 -11.44 -12.28 7.54
C ASN A 88 -11.16 -12.84 6.14
N ARG A 89 -9.98 -12.51 5.57
CA ARG A 89 -9.50 -12.93 4.26
C ARG A 89 -10.51 -12.69 3.14
N VAL A 90 -11.23 -11.57 3.22
CA VAL A 90 -12.27 -11.23 2.24
C VAL A 90 -11.69 -11.11 0.82
N GLN A 91 -10.41 -10.71 0.71
CA GLN A 91 -9.69 -10.67 -0.57
C GLN A 91 -9.58 -12.04 -1.26
N GLU A 92 -9.56 -13.14 -0.51
CA GLU A 92 -9.51 -14.50 -1.06
C GLU A 92 -10.90 -14.93 -1.56
N LYS A 93 -11.97 -14.35 -1.00
CA LYS A 93 -13.38 -14.66 -1.30
C LYS A 93 -13.94 -13.83 -2.45
N ILE A 94 -13.53 -12.55 -2.54
CA ILE A 94 -13.79 -11.69 -3.71
C ILE A 94 -13.00 -12.18 -4.93
N ARG A 95 -12.01 -13.05 -4.72
CA ARG A 95 -11.24 -13.69 -5.79
C ARG A 95 -12.12 -14.71 -6.52
N THR A 96 -12.99 -14.26 -7.42
CA THR A 96 -13.70 -15.16 -8.34
C THR A 96 -13.89 -14.52 -9.73
N TYR A 97 -13.57 -15.33 -10.75
CA TYR A 97 -13.68 -15.15 -12.21
C TYR A 97 -12.72 -14.20 -12.95
N ASN A 98 -11.47 -14.13 -12.50
CA ASN A 98 -10.40 -13.49 -13.28
C ASN A 98 -9.67 -14.49 -14.22
N PHE A 99 -10.38 -15.10 -15.18
CA PHE A 99 -9.72 -15.90 -16.25
C PHE A 99 -8.65 -15.07 -16.98
N TRP A 100 -8.91 -13.77 -17.16
CA TRP A 100 -7.96 -12.80 -17.73
C TRP A 100 -6.82 -12.44 -16.76
N GLY A 101 -7.10 -12.31 -15.46
CA GLY A 101 -6.07 -12.09 -14.44
C GLY A 101 -5.09 -13.26 -14.27
N GLN A 102 -5.55 -14.51 -14.47
CA GLN A 102 -4.66 -15.69 -14.48
C GLN A 102 -3.69 -15.65 -15.67
N TRP A 103 -4.12 -15.16 -16.83
CA TRP A 103 -3.28 -14.98 -18.02
C TRP A 103 -2.21 -13.90 -17.82
N GLU A 104 -2.55 -12.78 -17.16
CA GLU A 104 -1.58 -11.74 -16.80
C GLU A 104 -0.60 -12.23 -15.73
N ILE A 105 -1.04 -12.98 -14.71
CA ILE A 105 -0.15 -13.60 -13.72
C ILE A 105 0.82 -14.58 -14.41
N LEU A 106 0.32 -15.41 -15.33
CA LEU A 106 1.15 -16.32 -16.14
C LEU A 106 2.13 -15.56 -17.03
N LYS A 107 1.74 -14.43 -17.64
CA LYS A 107 2.66 -13.54 -18.37
C LYS A 107 3.71 -12.93 -17.45
N THR A 108 3.36 -12.47 -16.25
CA THR A 108 4.34 -11.92 -15.30
C THR A 108 5.31 -12.98 -14.78
N ALA A 109 4.87 -14.24 -14.67
CA ALA A 109 5.74 -15.36 -14.34
C ALA A 109 6.67 -15.74 -15.52
N TRP A 110 6.22 -15.55 -16.77
CA TRP A 110 7.00 -15.86 -17.96
C TRP A 110 7.95 -14.73 -18.41
N PHE A 111 7.60 -13.48 -18.12
CA PHE A 111 8.43 -12.31 -18.38
C PHE A 111 8.93 -11.74 -17.06
N ASN A 112 10.22 -11.95 -16.76
CA ASN A 112 10.86 -11.34 -15.59
C ASN A 112 10.85 -9.80 -15.71
N LEU A 113 9.84 -9.17 -15.10
CA LEU A 113 9.67 -7.71 -15.06
C LEU A 113 10.73 -7.01 -14.19
N GLN A 114 11.49 -7.76 -13.37
CA GLN A 114 12.60 -7.27 -12.54
C GLN A 114 13.93 -7.30 -13.32
N THR A 115 13.94 -6.90 -14.60
CA THR A 115 15.20 -6.70 -15.32
C THR A 115 15.84 -5.38 -14.84
N ILE A 116 17.17 -5.36 -14.63
CA ILE A 116 17.92 -4.17 -14.19
C ILE A 116 17.58 -2.93 -15.04
N THR A 117 17.41 -3.11 -16.35
CA THR A 117 17.03 -2.05 -17.31
C THR A 117 15.65 -1.44 -17.07
N ARG A 118 14.68 -2.17 -16.49
CA ARG A 118 13.34 -1.66 -16.15
C ARG A 118 13.26 -1.03 -14.75
N SER A 119 14.13 -1.43 -13.82
CA SER A 119 14.18 -0.87 -12.46
C SER A 119 14.39 0.66 -12.46
N PHE A 120 15.19 1.16 -13.39
CA PHE A 120 15.45 2.60 -13.56
C PHE A 120 14.22 3.40 -14.05
N GLN A 121 13.37 2.77 -14.88
CA GLN A 121 12.13 3.41 -15.38
C GLN A 121 11.05 3.48 -14.29
N VAL A 122 10.94 2.43 -13.45
CA VAL A 122 10.02 2.41 -12.30
C VAL A 122 10.42 3.45 -11.26
N GLY A 123 11.72 3.58 -10.97
CA GLY A 123 12.20 4.60 -10.02
C GLY A 123 11.89 6.04 -10.45
N ARG A 124 12.07 6.36 -11.73
CA ARG A 124 11.88 7.74 -12.22
C ARG A 124 10.41 8.19 -12.29
N HIS A 125 9.45 7.28 -12.45
CA HIS A 125 8.02 7.59 -12.42
C HIS A 125 7.40 7.58 -11.01
N HIS A 126 7.94 6.80 -10.07
CA HIS A 126 7.36 6.64 -8.73
C HIS A 126 8.00 7.50 -7.61
N TYR A 127 9.13 8.17 -7.84
CA TYR A 127 9.84 8.95 -6.81
C TYR A 127 9.90 10.47 -7.02
N ASN A 128 9.09 11.05 -7.91
CA ASN A 128 8.97 12.51 -8.05
C ASN A 128 7.89 13.11 -7.12
N LEU A 129 7.76 12.60 -5.89
CA LEU A 129 7.00 13.30 -4.86
C LEU A 129 7.90 14.39 -4.24
N ASP A 130 7.36 15.59 -4.07
CA ASP A 130 8.08 16.71 -3.48
C ASP A 130 8.55 16.33 -2.06
N LYS A 131 9.84 16.60 -1.77
CA LYS A 131 10.46 16.44 -0.44
C LYS A 131 9.63 17.08 0.67
N ASN A 132 8.92 18.17 0.36
CA ASN A 132 8.03 18.86 1.29
C ASN A 132 6.93 17.95 1.88
N ILE A 133 6.46 16.95 1.13
CA ILE A 133 5.47 15.99 1.63
C ILE A 133 6.10 15.09 2.69
N TYR A 134 7.31 14.60 2.42
CA TYR A 134 8.03 13.74 3.34
C TYR A 134 8.43 14.46 4.63
N GLU A 135 8.86 15.72 4.55
CA GLU A 135 9.18 16.54 5.72
C GLU A 135 7.98 16.77 6.64
N LYS A 136 6.76 16.79 6.10
CA LYS A 136 5.52 16.92 6.90
C LYS A 136 5.02 15.58 7.46
N MET A 137 5.43 14.46 6.87
CA MET A 137 4.93 13.13 7.19
C MET A 137 5.89 12.31 8.07
N LEU A 138 7.20 12.52 7.91
CA LEU A 138 8.25 11.72 8.53
C LEU A 138 8.89 12.42 9.72
N ASP A 139 9.74 11.68 10.45
CA ASP A 139 10.60 12.26 11.48
C ASP A 139 11.67 13.19 10.89
N SER A 140 12.35 13.93 11.76
CA SER A 140 13.44 14.84 11.40
C SER A 140 14.58 14.24 10.57
N ARG A 141 14.77 12.90 10.59
CA ARG A 141 15.79 12.20 9.78
C ARG A 141 15.25 11.68 8.44
N LEU A 142 13.99 11.95 8.09
CA LEU A 142 13.30 11.52 6.88
C LEU A 142 13.29 9.99 6.72
N THR A 143 12.98 9.29 7.81
CA THR A 143 13.05 7.83 7.87
C THR A 143 11.78 7.20 7.32
N TYR A 144 11.74 6.91 6.02
CA TYR A 144 10.59 6.27 5.39
C TYR A 144 10.60 4.74 5.53
N SER A 145 10.56 4.28 6.78
CA SER A 145 10.49 2.86 7.15
C SER A 145 9.79 2.69 8.50
N CYS A 146 9.49 1.45 8.91
CA CYS A 146 8.80 1.15 10.16
C CYS A 146 9.59 1.64 11.39
N GLY A 147 8.93 2.35 12.32
CA GLY A 147 9.48 2.71 13.62
C GLY A 147 9.38 1.57 14.66
N TYR A 148 10.17 1.64 15.73
CA TYR A 148 10.16 0.67 16.83
C TYR A 148 9.49 1.26 18.08
N TRP A 149 8.25 0.86 18.32
CA TRP A 149 7.33 1.54 19.26
C TRP A 149 7.36 1.03 20.70
N ARG A 150 8.24 0.09 21.08
CA ARG A 150 8.15 -0.61 22.38
C ARG A 150 8.06 0.32 23.59
N ASN A 151 8.84 1.41 23.60
CA ASN A 151 8.87 2.42 24.66
C ASN A 151 8.73 3.84 24.09
N ALA A 152 8.27 3.98 22.84
CA ALA A 152 8.17 5.26 22.16
C ALA A 152 6.72 5.76 22.19
N THR A 153 6.57 7.07 22.35
CA THR A 153 5.29 7.78 22.31
C THR A 153 5.18 8.72 21.13
N THR A 154 6.32 9.06 20.50
CA THR A 154 6.39 9.91 19.30
C THR A 154 7.04 9.17 18.13
N LEU A 155 6.81 9.68 16.91
CA LEU A 155 7.43 9.13 15.70
C LEU A 155 8.96 9.25 15.75
N GLU A 156 9.47 10.40 16.22
CA GLU A 156 10.89 10.66 16.45
C GLU A 156 11.51 9.61 17.38
N GLU A 157 10.90 9.38 18.54
CA GLU A 157 11.36 8.36 19.49
C GLU A 157 11.34 6.96 18.87
N ALA A 158 10.29 6.62 18.12
CA ALA A 158 10.16 5.30 17.51
C ALA A 158 11.21 5.07 16.42
N GLN A 159 11.53 6.10 15.63
CA GLN A 159 12.58 6.01 14.62
C GLN A 159 13.96 5.92 15.24
N GLU A 160 14.22 6.71 16.29
CA GLU A 160 15.49 6.66 17.02
C GLU A 160 15.71 5.30 17.69
N ALA A 161 14.69 4.78 18.39
CA ALA A 161 14.74 3.46 19.02
C ALA A 161 14.98 2.34 18.00
N LYS A 162 14.46 2.48 16.77
CA LYS A 162 14.72 1.55 15.67
C LYS A 162 16.18 1.61 15.20
N LEU A 163 16.73 2.82 15.03
CA LEU A 163 18.12 3.00 14.61
C LEU A 163 19.10 2.48 15.68
N ASP A 164 18.85 2.77 16.95
CA ASP A 164 19.56 2.18 18.09
C ASP A 164 19.52 0.65 18.06
N LEU A 165 18.33 0.07 17.86
CA LEU A 165 18.16 -1.38 17.81
C LEU A 165 18.97 -2.01 16.66
N ILE A 166 19.05 -1.35 15.51
CA ILE A 166 19.90 -1.78 14.39
C ILE A 166 21.38 -1.78 14.81
N CYS A 167 21.87 -0.68 15.38
CA CYS A 167 23.26 -0.56 15.85
C CYS A 167 23.62 -1.65 16.88
N ARG A 168 22.74 -1.88 17.87
CA ARG A 168 22.93 -2.92 18.89
C ARG A 168 22.91 -4.33 18.32
N LYS A 169 22.02 -4.62 17.38
CA LYS A 169 21.96 -5.93 16.72
C LYS A 169 23.20 -6.22 15.88
N LEU A 170 23.72 -5.18 15.21
CA LEU A 170 24.96 -5.25 14.45
C LEU A 170 26.21 -5.22 15.34
N LYS A 171 26.06 -4.94 16.65
CA LYS A 171 27.16 -4.76 17.61
C LYS A 171 28.23 -3.81 17.08
N LEU A 172 27.79 -2.67 16.54
CA LEU A 172 28.70 -1.71 15.92
C LEU A 172 29.62 -1.09 16.97
N GLU A 173 30.90 -1.02 16.62
CA GLU A 173 31.95 -0.38 17.41
C GLU A 173 32.64 0.70 16.59
N LYS A 174 33.27 1.65 17.29
CA LYS A 174 34.02 2.74 16.67
C LYS A 174 35.14 2.20 15.77
N GLY A 175 35.27 2.77 14.58
CA GLY A 175 36.31 2.41 13.61
C GLY A 175 35.95 1.24 12.68
N MET A 176 34.79 0.61 12.87
CA MET A 176 34.28 -0.35 11.89
C MET A 176 33.94 0.32 10.56
N THR A 177 33.78 -0.50 9.51
CA THR A 177 33.21 -0.07 8.23
C THR A 177 31.83 -0.71 8.06
N LEU A 178 30.81 0.11 7.77
CA LEU A 178 29.45 -0.35 7.51
C LEU A 178 29.07 -0.07 6.05
N LEU A 179 28.40 -1.03 5.42
CA LEU A 179 27.72 -0.86 4.13
C LEU A 179 26.22 -0.74 4.37
N ASP A 180 25.62 0.37 3.97
CA ASP A 180 24.17 0.61 4.03
C ASP A 180 23.58 0.58 2.62
N VAL A 181 22.84 -0.49 2.31
CA VAL A 181 22.23 -0.74 0.98
C VAL A 181 20.77 -0.31 1.01
N GLY A 182 20.41 0.64 0.14
CA GLY A 182 19.11 1.30 0.17
C GLY A 182 19.04 2.34 1.30
N CYS A 183 20.08 3.16 1.45
CA CYS A 183 20.24 4.06 2.59
C CYS A 183 19.22 5.22 2.65
N GLY A 184 18.41 5.40 1.60
CA GLY A 184 17.42 6.47 1.49
C GLY A 184 18.05 7.84 1.75
N TRP A 185 17.46 8.61 2.66
CA TRP A 185 17.93 9.94 3.07
C TRP A 185 19.11 9.93 4.07
N GLY A 186 19.75 8.78 4.26
CA GLY A 186 20.90 8.60 5.15
C GLY A 186 20.56 8.63 6.64
N SER A 187 19.34 8.23 7.02
CA SER A 187 18.85 8.30 8.41
C SER A 187 19.76 7.56 9.40
N LEU A 188 20.29 6.39 9.02
CA LEU A 188 21.17 5.58 9.85
C LEU A 188 22.54 6.24 10.05
N ILE A 189 23.12 6.85 9.00
CA ILE A 189 24.37 7.61 9.13
C ILE A 189 24.20 8.79 10.09
N LYS A 190 23.17 9.60 9.88
CA LYS A 190 22.87 10.78 10.71
C LYS A 190 22.73 10.39 12.18
N TYR A 191 22.13 9.22 12.45
CA TYR A 191 22.04 8.71 13.81
C TYR A 191 23.39 8.24 14.37
N MET A 192 24.26 7.67 13.55
CA MET A 192 25.56 7.12 13.96
C MET A 192 26.72 8.11 13.89
N GLU A 193 26.47 9.41 13.67
CA GLU A 193 27.53 10.43 13.62
C GLU A 193 28.47 10.38 14.85
N TRP A 194 27.93 10.02 16.02
CA TRP A 194 28.69 9.86 17.26
C TRP A 194 29.70 8.68 17.26
N LEU A 195 29.52 7.67 16.41
CA LEU A 195 30.38 6.48 16.38
C LEU A 195 31.70 6.69 15.63
N ASN A 196 31.81 7.75 14.82
CA ASN A 196 32.98 7.98 13.94
C ASN A 196 33.36 6.72 13.12
N THR A 197 32.34 6.01 12.65
CA THR A 197 32.42 4.79 11.83
C THR A 197 32.52 5.18 10.35
N LYS A 198 33.31 4.45 9.55
CA LYS A 198 33.34 4.66 8.10
C LYS A 198 32.10 4.02 7.49
N ILE A 199 31.28 4.78 6.76
CA ILE A 199 30.04 4.24 6.19
C ILE A 199 30.08 4.39 4.67
N ILE A 200 29.78 3.29 3.98
CA ILE A 200 29.64 3.21 2.53
C ILE A 200 28.14 3.17 2.23
N LEU A 201 27.69 4.11 1.40
CA LEU A 201 26.29 4.24 1.00
C LEU A 201 26.05 3.68 -0.38
N VAL A 202 24.98 2.90 -0.52
CA VAL A 202 24.43 2.49 -1.81
C VAL A 202 22.96 2.87 -1.83
N MET A 203 22.57 3.74 -2.78
CA MET A 203 21.16 4.14 -3.00
C MET A 203 20.43 3.15 -3.89
#